data_AF-A0A351SI43-F1
#
_entry.id   AF-A0A351SI43-F1
#
_cell.length_a   1.000
_cell.length_b   1.000
_cell.length_c   1.000
_cell.angle_alpha   90.00
_cell.angle_beta   90.00
_cell.angle_gamma   90.00
#
_symmetry.space_group_name_H-M   'P 1'
#
loop_
_entity.id
_entity.type
_entity.pdbx_description
1 polymer ?
#
loop_
_entity_poly.entity_id
_entity_poly.type
_entity_poly.pdbx_seq_one_letter_code
_entity_poly.pdbx_strand_id
1 'polypeptide(L)'
;MFNVLHGRVARQSTSLFDAVPQMVCVGLLLMFVSSAGAQITTERMPRTVLALYDSQNDGQAFNTPAHRFAEMPLNHLGLKVRFHDIQHELPGEEALTDVRGVLLWLSGTGVPDPDSLLRWLLAQTEVGRRVVMMGDHSFEQSLQGEPADPALVKAFWKSLGLKKTGLWVSSTYDLRFHAEAATFINYERSFFSSVPPFPVVNADHTGANPHASLINAQQEKLADVVVTSSGGGYVAPGFSRIFTPQSERPYWFIDPFQFFKQAFALKPFPIPDTTTLAGRRIYYSHIDGDGWRNQTRIPAYKDRSFYSSEVILEEILLKYPDLPVTIAPVAGDLDENWHGTEHAVTLAREIFRLPHVEAASHSYSHPLYWDFFKNYSPQLEANFLEVYKADQGP
;
A
#
# COMPACT_ATOMS: atom_id res chain seq x y z
N MET A 1 -28.52 60.02 -51.57
CA MET A 1 -27.32 59.72 -52.39
C MET A 1 -27.45 58.30 -52.91
N PHE A 2 -27.09 58.09 -54.17
CA PHE A 2 -27.58 57.07 -55.11
C PHE A 2 -26.95 55.66 -55.03
N ASN A 3 -27.64 54.71 -55.70
CA ASN A 3 -27.23 53.41 -56.29
C ASN A 3 -27.12 52.19 -55.33
N VAL A 4 -27.97 51.15 -55.42
CA VAL A 4 -28.37 50.17 -56.49
C VAL A 4 -27.37 49.01 -56.65
N LEU A 5 -27.85 47.77 -56.39
CA LEU A 5 -27.65 46.50 -57.14
C LEU A 5 -28.38 45.36 -56.38
N HIS A 6 -29.60 44.96 -56.81
CA HIS A 6 -29.95 43.87 -57.73
C HIS A 6 -29.88 42.42 -57.16
N GLY A 7 -31.05 41.80 -57.01
CA GLY A 7 -31.23 40.36 -56.81
C GLY A 7 -32.70 39.99 -56.53
N ARG A 8 -33.48 39.69 -57.58
CA ARG A 8 -34.92 39.37 -57.52
C ARG A 8 -35.19 37.87 -57.25
N VAL A 9 -36.09 37.63 -56.29
CA VAL A 9 -37.31 36.79 -56.36
C VAL A 9 -37.18 35.27 -56.58
N ALA A 10 -37.62 34.50 -55.58
CA ALA A 10 -38.76 33.58 -55.72
C ALA A 10 -39.37 33.24 -54.35
N ARG A 11 -40.68 33.52 -54.22
CA ARG A 11 -41.56 33.17 -53.11
C ARG A 11 -42.11 31.75 -53.30
N GLN A 12 -42.23 31.00 -52.21
CA GLN A 12 -43.34 30.08 -51.88
C GLN A 12 -43.19 29.75 -50.38
N SER A 13 -43.87 30.48 -49.50
CA SER A 13 -45.20 30.17 -48.92
C SER A 13 -45.23 28.88 -48.09
N THR A 14 -45.26 29.03 -46.76
CA THR A 14 -46.45 28.71 -45.95
C THR A 14 -46.25 29.25 -44.53
N SER A 15 -47.24 30.01 -44.08
CA SER A 15 -47.41 30.49 -42.71
C SER A 15 -47.62 29.34 -41.73
N LEU A 16 -47.24 29.55 -40.47
CA LEU A 16 -48.11 29.33 -39.29
C LEU A 16 -47.31 29.68 -38.03
N PHE A 17 -47.13 30.97 -37.79
CA PHE A 17 -47.18 31.47 -36.42
C PHE A 17 -48.67 31.58 -36.10
N ASP A 18 -49.16 30.71 -35.22
CA ASP A 18 -50.16 31.09 -34.23
C ASP A 18 -50.20 30.03 -33.11
N ALA A 19 -49.89 30.51 -31.91
CA ALA A 19 -50.31 29.99 -30.61
C ALA A 19 -50.16 28.48 -30.33
N VAL A 20 -49.02 28.09 -29.76
CA VAL A 20 -48.95 26.97 -28.81
C VAL A 20 -48.26 27.47 -27.53
N PRO A 21 -48.87 27.30 -26.34
CA PRO A 21 -48.53 28.10 -25.17
C PRO A 21 -47.25 27.62 -24.47
N GLN A 22 -46.44 28.58 -24.01
CA GLN A 22 -45.25 28.37 -23.16
C GLN A 22 -45.52 27.52 -21.89
N MET A 23 -46.79 27.28 -21.54
CA MET A 23 -47.17 26.36 -20.46
C MET A 23 -46.88 24.89 -20.75
N VAL A 24 -46.79 24.45 -22.01
CA VAL A 24 -46.50 23.03 -22.34
C VAL A 24 -45.02 22.71 -22.14
N CYS A 25 -44.11 23.65 -22.40
CA CYS A 25 -42.67 23.44 -22.15
C CYS A 25 -42.32 23.45 -20.66
N VAL A 26 -42.99 24.27 -19.84
CA VAL A 26 -42.83 24.24 -18.37
C VAL A 26 -43.50 23.00 -17.77
N GLY A 27 -44.64 22.58 -18.31
CA GLY A 27 -45.30 21.32 -17.96
C GLY A 27 -44.46 20.08 -18.30
N LEU A 28 -43.80 20.05 -19.46
CA LEU A 28 -42.87 18.98 -19.84
C LEU A 28 -41.57 19.00 -19.01
N LEU A 29 -41.04 20.18 -18.67
CA LEU A 29 -39.89 20.27 -17.76
C LEU A 29 -40.23 19.83 -16.33
N LEU A 30 -41.47 20.08 -15.86
CA LEU A 30 -41.95 19.65 -14.55
C LEU A 30 -42.43 18.19 -14.53
N MET A 31 -42.89 17.63 -15.66
CA MET A 31 -43.22 16.20 -15.77
C MET A 31 -41.97 15.30 -15.79
N PHE A 32 -40.79 15.81 -16.16
CA PHE A 32 -39.52 15.09 -15.95
C PHE A 32 -39.01 15.12 -14.50
N VAL A 33 -39.65 15.89 -13.60
CA VAL A 33 -39.36 15.89 -12.16
C VAL A 33 -40.34 14.98 -11.39
N SER A 34 -41.18 14.21 -12.10
CA SER A 34 -41.99 13.15 -11.51
C SER A 34 -41.12 11.93 -11.23
N SER A 35 -40.50 11.94 -10.04
CA SER A 35 -40.31 10.77 -9.18
C SER A 35 -39.84 9.48 -9.87
N ALA A 36 -38.77 9.53 -10.65
CA ALA A 36 -37.76 8.50 -10.51
C ALA A 36 -37.02 8.86 -9.22
N GLY A 37 -37.57 8.44 -8.07
CA GLY A 37 -36.78 8.37 -6.86
C GLY A 37 -35.63 7.43 -7.19
N ALA A 38 -34.51 7.99 -7.65
CA ALA A 38 -33.24 7.30 -7.68
C ALA A 38 -32.99 6.99 -6.21
N GLN A 39 -33.45 5.81 -5.79
CA GLN A 39 -33.16 5.28 -4.49
C GLN A 39 -31.64 5.18 -4.50
N ILE A 40 -30.99 6.16 -3.87
CA ILE A 40 -29.55 6.14 -3.68
C ILE A 40 -29.33 4.94 -2.77
N THR A 41 -29.15 3.78 -3.37
CA THR A 41 -28.72 2.59 -2.67
C THR A 41 -27.29 2.88 -2.28
N THR A 42 -27.09 3.30 -1.05
CA THR A 42 -25.76 3.38 -0.45
C THR A 42 -25.25 1.95 -0.29
N GLU A 43 -24.63 1.42 -1.34
CA GLU A 43 -23.97 0.13 -1.27
C GLU A 43 -22.69 0.30 -0.44
N ARG A 44 -22.69 -0.26 0.77
CA ARG A 44 -21.49 -0.25 1.61
C ARG A 44 -20.44 -1.14 0.96
N MET A 45 -19.44 -0.52 0.36
CA MET A 45 -18.34 -1.27 -0.25
C MET A 45 -17.42 -1.82 0.85
N PRO A 46 -17.20 -3.14 0.95
CA PRO A 46 -16.16 -3.68 1.81
C PRO A 46 -14.80 -3.24 1.28
N ARG A 47 -13.99 -2.63 2.14
CA ARG A 47 -12.67 -2.07 1.82
C ARG A 47 -11.55 -2.74 2.59
N THR A 48 -11.88 -3.57 3.58
CA THR A 48 -10.89 -4.18 4.46
C THR A 48 -10.36 -5.46 3.83
N VAL A 49 -9.03 -5.56 3.74
CA VAL A 49 -8.31 -6.80 3.51
C VAL A 49 -7.81 -7.29 4.86
N LEU A 50 -8.24 -8.49 5.26
CA LEU A 50 -7.74 -9.11 6.49
C LEU A 50 -6.39 -9.76 6.21
N ALA A 51 -5.30 -9.17 6.69
CA ALA A 51 -3.97 -9.76 6.60
C ALA A 51 -3.72 -10.67 7.78
N LEU A 52 -3.53 -11.96 7.52
CA LEU A 52 -3.15 -12.93 8.54
C LEU A 52 -1.64 -12.86 8.78
N TYR A 53 -1.23 -12.90 10.04
CA TYR A 53 0.17 -12.97 10.43
C TYR A 53 0.35 -13.85 11.66
N ASP A 54 1.59 -14.25 11.94
CA ASP A 54 1.95 -15.06 13.10
C ASP A 54 2.82 -14.23 14.05
N SER A 55 2.30 -13.89 15.24
CA SER A 55 3.08 -13.15 16.23
C SER A 55 4.23 -13.94 16.84
N GLN A 56 4.24 -15.28 16.78
CA GLN A 56 5.41 -16.05 17.21
C GLN A 56 6.58 -15.88 16.25
N ASN A 57 6.32 -15.78 14.94
CA ASN A 57 7.36 -15.60 13.94
C ASN A 57 7.73 -14.13 13.74
N ASP A 58 6.74 -13.25 13.63
CA ASP A 58 6.93 -11.85 13.23
C ASP A 58 6.98 -10.87 14.42
N GLY A 59 6.57 -11.31 15.62
CA GLY A 59 6.40 -10.48 16.81
C GLY A 59 5.19 -9.55 16.69
N GLN A 60 5.32 -8.50 15.88
CA GLN A 60 4.28 -7.50 15.66
C GLN A 60 3.93 -7.38 14.18
N ALA A 61 2.70 -6.97 13.89
CA ALA A 61 2.19 -6.81 12.53
C ALA A 61 3.08 -5.91 11.65
N PHE A 62 3.75 -4.91 12.21
CA PHE A 62 4.61 -3.99 11.45
C PHE A 62 5.85 -4.67 10.85
N ASN A 63 6.28 -5.81 11.39
CA ASN A 63 7.41 -6.57 10.85
C ASN A 63 7.02 -7.43 9.63
N THR A 64 5.73 -7.68 9.44
CA THR A 64 5.22 -8.63 8.45
C THR A 64 5.44 -8.13 7.02
N PRO A 65 5.60 -9.05 6.04
CA PRO A 65 5.59 -8.66 4.63
C PRO A 65 4.30 -7.96 4.20
N ALA A 66 3.17 -8.28 4.82
CA ALA A 66 1.90 -7.64 4.56
C ALA A 66 1.94 -6.13 4.89
N HIS A 67 2.45 -5.73 6.06
CA HIS A 67 2.62 -4.31 6.42
C HIS A 67 3.71 -3.66 5.57
N ARG A 68 4.90 -4.26 5.55
CA ARG A 68 6.09 -3.64 4.93
C ARG A 68 5.97 -3.46 3.43
N PHE A 69 5.14 -4.26 2.76
CA PHE A 69 5.07 -4.27 1.29
C PHE A 69 3.64 -4.20 0.72
N ALA A 70 2.66 -4.93 1.26
CA ALA A 70 1.32 -4.98 0.65
C ALA A 70 0.43 -3.80 1.06
N GLU A 71 0.58 -3.28 2.28
CA GLU A 71 -0.34 -2.29 2.83
C GLU A 71 -0.34 -0.98 2.04
N MET A 72 0.83 -0.44 1.65
CA MET A 72 0.87 0.80 0.86
C MET A 72 0.16 0.64 -0.51
N PRO A 73 0.46 -0.38 -1.34
CA PRO A 73 -0.29 -0.62 -2.57
C PRO A 73 -1.79 -0.80 -2.36
N LEU A 74 -2.19 -1.53 -1.31
CA LEU A 74 -3.61 -1.72 -0.98
C LEU A 74 -4.28 -0.39 -0.58
N ASN A 75 -3.62 0.43 0.25
CA ASN A 75 -4.10 1.75 0.65
C ASN A 75 -4.22 2.69 -0.56
N HIS A 76 -3.26 2.67 -1.48
CA HIS A 76 -3.32 3.41 -2.75
C HIS A 76 -4.52 3.00 -3.60
N LEU A 77 -4.85 1.71 -3.63
CA LEU A 77 -6.05 1.19 -4.29
C LEU A 77 -7.35 1.47 -3.52
N GLY A 78 -7.28 2.22 -2.41
CA GLY A 78 -8.42 2.57 -1.57
C GLY A 78 -8.86 1.47 -0.61
N LEU A 79 -8.10 0.40 -0.44
CA LEU A 79 -8.38 -0.63 0.56
C LEU A 79 -7.78 -0.22 1.91
N LYS A 80 -8.15 -0.95 2.96
CA LYS A 80 -7.57 -0.87 4.30
C LYS A 80 -7.02 -2.24 4.65
N VAL A 81 -5.91 -2.29 5.38
CA VAL A 81 -5.42 -3.55 5.92
C VAL A 81 -5.79 -3.64 7.39
N ARG A 82 -6.42 -4.76 7.76
CA ARG A 82 -6.64 -5.14 9.17
C ARG A 82 -5.82 -6.38 9.44
N PHE A 83 -4.92 -6.32 10.41
CA PHE A 83 -4.08 -7.45 10.77
C PHE A 83 -4.81 -8.35 11.77
N HIS A 84 -4.67 -9.65 11.59
CA HIS A 84 -5.18 -10.65 12.53
C HIS A 84 -4.11 -11.70 12.79
N ASP A 85 -3.84 -11.91 14.07
CA ASP A 85 -2.83 -12.85 14.55
C ASP A 85 -3.40 -14.26 14.63
N ILE A 86 -2.83 -15.20 13.88
CA ILE A 86 -3.29 -16.60 13.82
C ILE A 86 -3.04 -17.37 15.12
N GLN A 87 -2.32 -16.78 16.08
CA GLN A 87 -2.20 -17.30 17.44
C GLN A 87 -3.51 -17.18 18.25
N HIS A 88 -4.47 -16.39 17.76
CA HIS A 88 -5.78 -16.21 18.35
C HIS A 88 -6.87 -16.89 17.51
N GLU A 89 -8.06 -17.03 18.08
CA GLU A 89 -9.22 -17.57 17.36
C GLU A 89 -9.55 -16.71 16.13
N LEU A 90 -9.73 -17.36 14.99
CA LEU A 90 -10.09 -16.70 13.73
C LEU A 90 -11.46 -16.05 13.85
N PRO A 91 -11.64 -14.83 13.30
CA PRO A 91 -12.88 -14.07 13.48
C PRO A 91 -14.07 -14.76 12.81
N GLY A 92 -15.21 -14.78 13.51
CA GLY A 92 -16.51 -15.18 12.96
C GLY A 92 -17.05 -14.18 11.93
N GLU A 93 -18.09 -14.59 11.20
CA GLU A 93 -18.66 -13.82 10.08
C GLU A 93 -19.19 -12.44 10.49
N GLU A 94 -19.68 -12.29 11.73
CA GLU A 94 -20.12 -11.03 12.30
C GLU A 94 -19.00 -9.97 12.36
N ALA A 95 -17.75 -10.41 12.56
CA ALA A 95 -16.57 -9.53 12.57
C ALA A 95 -15.99 -9.27 11.17
N LEU A 96 -16.54 -9.91 10.12
CA LEU A 96 -16.06 -9.85 8.74
C LEU A 96 -16.99 -9.07 7.78
N THR A 97 -17.94 -8.30 8.33
CA THR A 97 -18.94 -7.57 7.54
C THR A 97 -18.36 -6.49 6.62
N ASP A 98 -17.17 -5.97 6.91
CA ASP A 98 -16.45 -4.97 6.09
C ASP A 98 -15.27 -5.56 5.29
N VAL A 99 -15.03 -6.86 5.44
CA VAL A 99 -13.90 -7.58 4.84
C VAL A 99 -14.24 -8.02 3.43
N ARG A 100 -13.45 -7.53 2.46
CA ARG A 100 -13.55 -7.87 1.04
C ARG A 100 -12.79 -9.15 0.70
N GLY A 101 -11.69 -9.40 1.40
CA GLY A 101 -10.79 -10.49 1.10
C GLY A 101 -9.74 -10.69 2.18
N VAL A 102 -8.98 -11.76 2.03
CA VAL A 102 -7.95 -12.18 2.97
C VAL A 102 -6.59 -12.15 2.26
N LEU A 103 -5.57 -11.67 2.95
CA LEU A 103 -4.17 -11.77 2.53
C LEU A 103 -3.45 -12.75 3.44
N LEU A 104 -2.98 -13.86 2.85
CA LEU A 104 -2.16 -14.87 3.49
C LEU A 104 -0.71 -14.70 3.01
N TRP A 105 0.13 -14.08 3.84
CA TRP A 105 1.55 -13.87 3.56
C TRP A 105 2.41 -14.14 4.79
N LEU A 106 2.35 -15.39 5.25
CA LEU A 106 3.02 -15.83 6.48
C LEU A 106 4.52 -16.05 6.23
N SER A 107 5.34 -15.76 7.24
CA SER A 107 6.80 -15.93 7.19
C SER A 107 7.33 -17.11 8.02
N GLY A 108 6.47 -17.81 8.75
CA GLY A 108 6.82 -19.01 9.52
C GLY A 108 6.83 -20.29 8.69
N THR A 109 7.27 -21.39 9.31
CA THR A 109 7.28 -22.73 8.68
C THR A 109 5.98 -23.50 8.86
N GLY A 110 5.11 -23.10 9.78
CA GLY A 110 3.84 -23.74 10.07
C GLY A 110 2.83 -22.75 10.64
N VAL A 111 1.66 -23.24 11.03
CA VAL A 111 0.62 -22.47 11.72
C VAL A 111 0.09 -23.23 12.95
N PRO A 112 -0.57 -22.59 13.93
CA PRO A 112 -1.03 -23.28 15.14
C PRO A 112 -1.99 -24.44 14.88
N ASP A 113 -2.99 -24.21 14.04
CA ASP A 113 -3.98 -25.20 13.64
C ASP A 113 -4.26 -25.07 12.13
N PRO A 114 -3.53 -25.83 11.28
CA PRO A 114 -3.66 -25.69 9.84
C PRO A 114 -5.03 -26.12 9.32
N ASP A 115 -5.64 -27.13 9.94
CA ASP A 115 -6.94 -27.65 9.53
C ASP A 115 -8.05 -26.63 9.80
N SER A 116 -8.06 -26.02 10.99
CA SER A 116 -9.02 -24.97 11.32
C SER A 116 -8.83 -23.73 10.45
N LEU A 117 -7.59 -23.34 10.17
CA LEU A 117 -7.30 -22.24 9.25
C LEU A 117 -7.80 -22.54 7.83
N LEU A 118 -7.55 -23.73 7.30
CA LEU A 118 -8.00 -24.14 5.97
C LEU A 118 -9.52 -24.17 5.87
N ARG A 119 -10.23 -24.71 6.87
CA ARG A 119 -11.71 -24.68 6.90
C ARG A 119 -12.25 -23.25 6.93
N TRP A 120 -11.63 -22.38 7.73
CA TRP A 120 -12.02 -20.97 7.78
C TRP A 120 -11.80 -20.27 6.44
N LEU A 121 -10.63 -20.45 5.79
CA LEU A 121 -10.31 -19.88 4.47
C LEU A 121 -11.29 -20.37 3.39
N LEU A 122 -11.63 -21.67 3.40
CA LEU A 122 -12.62 -22.23 2.49
C LEU A 122 -13.98 -21.56 2.67
N ALA A 123 -14.46 -21.41 3.92
CA ALA A 123 -15.70 -20.72 4.20
C ALA A 123 -15.69 -19.27 3.67
N GLN A 124 -14.55 -18.57 3.75
CA GLN A 124 -14.40 -17.23 3.17
C GLN A 124 -14.55 -17.24 1.64
N THR A 125 -13.97 -18.23 0.95
CA THR A 125 -14.12 -18.36 -0.50
C THR A 125 -15.55 -18.72 -0.92
N GLU A 126 -16.27 -19.52 -0.13
CA GLU A 126 -17.65 -19.95 -0.40
C GLU A 126 -18.64 -18.77 -0.37
N VAL A 127 -18.44 -17.82 0.53
CA VAL A 127 -19.23 -16.57 0.58
C VAL A 127 -18.73 -15.50 -0.39
N GLY A 128 -17.77 -15.84 -1.25
CA GLY A 128 -17.29 -15.00 -2.35
C GLY A 128 -16.18 -14.01 -1.97
N ARG A 129 -15.61 -14.09 -0.76
CA ARG A 129 -14.41 -13.32 -0.43
C ARG A 129 -13.21 -13.91 -1.16
N ARG A 130 -12.32 -13.03 -1.60
CA ARG A 130 -11.12 -13.42 -2.36
C ARG A 130 -9.94 -13.62 -1.42
N VAL A 131 -9.22 -14.72 -1.61
CA VAL A 131 -8.02 -15.04 -0.83
C VAL A 131 -6.79 -14.84 -1.71
N VAL A 132 -5.88 -13.98 -1.26
CA VAL A 132 -4.59 -13.74 -1.88
C VAL A 132 -3.52 -14.42 -1.06
N MET A 133 -2.87 -15.42 -1.66
CA MET A 133 -1.76 -16.12 -1.06
C MET A 133 -0.45 -15.67 -1.69
N MET A 134 0.51 -15.28 -0.86
CA MET A 134 1.84 -14.88 -1.31
C MET A 134 2.91 -15.52 -0.42
N GLY A 135 3.97 -16.03 -1.03
CA GLY A 135 5.09 -16.59 -0.28
C GLY A 135 4.87 -18.05 0.13
N ASP A 136 5.41 -18.41 1.28
CA ASP A 136 5.53 -19.78 1.75
C ASP A 136 4.18 -20.43 2.07
N HIS A 137 4.14 -21.75 1.89
CA HIS A 137 2.92 -22.56 2.03
C HIS A 137 2.77 -23.08 3.48
N SER A 138 3.08 -22.25 4.47
CA SER A 138 3.18 -22.66 5.88
C SER A 138 1.86 -23.15 6.48
N PHE A 139 0.72 -22.73 5.91
CA PHE A 139 -0.62 -23.21 6.30
C PHE A 139 -0.85 -24.71 6.01
N GLU A 140 0.06 -25.38 5.28
CA GLU A 140 -0.05 -26.81 4.98
C GLU A 140 0.49 -27.71 6.11
N GLN A 141 1.03 -27.14 7.19
CA GLN A 141 1.52 -27.89 8.35
C GLN A 141 1.40 -27.11 9.66
N SER A 142 1.41 -27.84 10.77
CA SER A 142 1.44 -27.27 12.12
C SER A 142 2.81 -26.68 12.45
N LEU A 143 2.90 -25.91 13.53
CA LEU A 143 4.17 -25.43 14.11
C LEU A 143 5.13 -26.57 14.47
N GLN A 144 4.61 -27.79 14.70
CA GLN A 144 5.41 -28.98 15.00
C GLN A 144 5.82 -29.76 13.74
N GLY A 145 5.38 -29.32 12.54
CA GLY A 145 5.66 -29.99 11.27
C GLY A 145 4.68 -31.11 10.91
N GLU A 146 3.62 -31.31 11.70
CA GLU A 146 2.56 -32.26 11.34
C GLU A 146 1.77 -31.73 10.14
N PRO A 147 1.60 -32.51 9.06
CA PRO A 147 0.91 -32.07 7.87
C PRO A 147 -0.60 -31.85 8.13
N ALA A 148 -1.16 -30.85 7.46
CA ALA A 148 -2.60 -30.62 7.43
C ALA A 148 -3.33 -31.76 6.69
N ASP A 149 -4.65 -31.86 6.87
CA ASP A 149 -5.49 -32.78 6.11
C ASP A 149 -5.29 -32.55 4.59
N PRO A 150 -4.78 -33.55 3.85
CA PRO A 150 -4.54 -33.42 2.41
C PRO A 150 -5.80 -33.08 1.61
N ALA A 151 -6.98 -33.46 2.08
CA ALA A 151 -8.25 -33.12 1.45
C ALA A 151 -8.56 -31.62 1.58
N LEU A 152 -8.29 -31.02 2.75
CA LEU A 152 -8.45 -29.58 2.97
C LEU A 152 -7.44 -28.78 2.15
N VAL A 153 -6.17 -29.20 2.13
CA VAL A 153 -5.14 -28.55 1.30
C VAL A 153 -5.54 -28.56 -0.17
N LYS A 154 -5.95 -29.72 -0.69
CA LYS A 154 -6.41 -29.85 -2.08
C LYS A 154 -7.64 -28.99 -2.36
N ALA A 155 -8.60 -28.95 -1.44
CA ALA A 155 -9.80 -28.12 -1.57
C ALA A 155 -9.45 -26.62 -1.62
N PHE A 156 -8.53 -26.17 -0.76
CA PHE A 156 -8.08 -24.78 -0.74
C PHE A 156 -7.39 -24.38 -2.04
N TRP A 157 -6.43 -25.17 -2.54
CA TRP A 157 -5.82 -24.92 -3.85
C TRP A 157 -6.86 -24.85 -4.96
N LYS A 158 -7.83 -25.77 -4.95
CA LYS A 158 -8.93 -25.78 -5.92
C LYS A 158 -9.81 -24.52 -5.81
N SER A 159 -10.06 -24.00 -4.61
CA SER A 159 -10.83 -22.76 -4.40
C SER A 159 -10.17 -21.55 -5.08
N LEU A 160 -8.84 -21.55 -5.20
CA LEU A 160 -8.07 -20.55 -5.93
C LEU A 160 -7.98 -20.83 -7.44
N GLY A 161 -8.57 -21.92 -7.94
CA GLY A 161 -8.43 -22.36 -9.33
C GLY A 161 -7.04 -22.96 -9.62
N LEU A 162 -6.40 -23.56 -8.61
CA LEU A 162 -5.04 -24.07 -8.69
C LEU A 162 -4.98 -25.55 -8.31
N LYS A 163 -3.93 -26.21 -8.78
CA LYS A 163 -3.58 -27.59 -8.43
C LYS A 163 -2.11 -27.67 -8.06
N LYS A 164 -1.83 -27.99 -6.80
CA LYS A 164 -0.48 -28.33 -6.32
C LYS A 164 -0.20 -29.82 -6.59
N THR A 165 0.98 -30.15 -7.09
CA THR A 165 1.35 -31.55 -7.43
C THR A 165 2.19 -32.23 -6.35
N GLY A 166 2.61 -31.49 -5.32
CA GLY A 166 3.54 -31.96 -4.27
C GLY A 166 5.01 -31.99 -4.69
N LEU A 167 5.30 -31.75 -5.98
CA LEU A 167 6.66 -31.67 -6.50
C LEU A 167 7.30 -30.32 -6.13
N TRP A 168 8.63 -30.33 -6.01
CA TRP A 168 9.44 -29.16 -5.71
C TRP A 168 10.60 -29.07 -6.71
N VAL A 169 10.87 -27.86 -7.23
CA VAL A 169 11.97 -27.61 -8.17
C VAL A 169 13.08 -26.86 -7.44
N SER A 170 14.21 -27.54 -7.19
CA SER A 170 15.39 -26.95 -6.52
C SER A 170 16.42 -26.37 -7.48
N SER A 171 16.52 -26.91 -8.69
CA SER A 171 17.49 -26.50 -9.70
C SER A 171 16.79 -25.68 -10.78
N THR A 172 17.25 -24.44 -11.00
CA THR A 172 16.53 -23.47 -11.83
C THR A 172 17.37 -22.86 -12.96
N TYR A 173 18.57 -23.39 -13.24
CA TYR A 173 19.55 -22.78 -14.16
C TYR A 173 19.07 -22.72 -15.63
N ASP A 174 18.26 -23.68 -16.05
CA ASP A 174 17.73 -23.80 -17.41
C ASP A 174 16.29 -23.28 -17.54
N LEU A 175 15.71 -22.78 -16.44
CA LEU A 175 14.34 -22.33 -16.43
C LEU A 175 14.21 -20.93 -17.01
N ARG A 176 13.13 -20.72 -17.75
CA ARG A 176 12.77 -19.42 -18.32
C ARG A 176 11.31 -19.13 -18.05
N PHE A 177 10.96 -17.85 -18.02
CA PHE A 177 9.55 -17.47 -17.96
C PHE A 177 8.87 -17.75 -19.30
N HIS A 178 7.66 -18.31 -19.23
CA HIS A 178 6.75 -18.53 -20.35
C HIS A 178 5.46 -17.74 -20.13
N ALA A 179 4.86 -17.30 -21.22
CA ALA A 179 3.76 -16.34 -21.27
C ALA A 179 4.14 -14.94 -20.75
N GLU A 180 4.88 -14.19 -21.58
CA GLU A 180 5.03 -12.73 -21.45
C GLU A 180 3.73 -11.99 -21.84
N ALA A 181 2.57 -12.39 -21.32
CA ALA A 181 1.44 -11.46 -21.19
C ALA A 181 1.75 -10.51 -20.02
N ALA A 182 2.87 -9.80 -20.17
CA ALA A 182 3.65 -9.09 -19.17
C ALA A 182 2.99 -7.77 -18.74
N THR A 183 1.69 -7.78 -18.45
CA THR A 183 1.03 -6.53 -18.07
C THR A 183 1.51 -6.02 -16.72
N PHE A 184 2.05 -6.88 -15.85
CA PHE A 184 2.53 -6.50 -14.52
C PHE A 184 3.67 -7.37 -13.95
N ILE A 185 4.44 -8.05 -14.78
CA ILE A 185 5.62 -8.80 -14.35
C ILE A 185 6.89 -8.04 -14.75
N ASN A 186 8.00 -8.27 -14.06
CA ASN A 186 9.26 -7.51 -14.20
C ASN A 186 9.09 -6.00 -13.92
N TYR A 187 8.29 -5.64 -12.92
CA TYR A 187 7.88 -4.26 -12.68
C TYR A 187 9.04 -3.31 -12.35
N GLU A 188 9.76 -3.56 -11.24
CA GLU A 188 10.95 -2.78 -10.90
C GLU A 188 12.23 -3.46 -11.40
N ARG A 189 12.21 -4.80 -11.50
CA ARG A 189 13.37 -5.59 -11.89
C ARG A 189 12.99 -6.97 -12.43
N SER A 190 13.77 -7.45 -13.40
CA SER A 190 13.69 -8.82 -13.92
C SER A 190 14.67 -9.76 -13.23
N PHE A 191 14.36 -11.07 -13.22
CA PHE A 191 15.35 -12.10 -12.89
C PHE A 191 16.37 -12.23 -14.05
N PHE A 192 17.66 -12.21 -13.74
CA PHE A 192 18.73 -12.19 -14.75
C PHE A 192 19.39 -13.55 -15.02
N SER A 193 19.38 -14.47 -14.05
CA SER A 193 20.12 -15.74 -14.15
C SER A 193 19.27 -16.92 -13.73
N SER A 194 19.07 -17.07 -12.43
CA SER A 194 18.27 -18.11 -11.80
C SER A 194 17.06 -17.49 -11.11
N VAL A 195 15.98 -18.24 -11.09
CA VAL A 195 14.83 -17.96 -10.25
C VAL A 195 14.93 -18.74 -8.94
N PRO A 196 14.26 -18.31 -7.86
CA PRO A 196 14.23 -19.06 -6.61
C PRO A 196 13.63 -20.46 -6.82
N PRO A 197 14.00 -21.46 -6.00
CA PRO A 197 13.27 -22.72 -5.92
C PRO A 197 11.78 -22.52 -5.63
N PHE A 198 10.92 -23.39 -6.16
CA PHE A 198 9.47 -23.24 -6.03
C PHE A 198 8.72 -24.57 -5.95
N PRO A 199 7.54 -24.59 -5.31
CA PRO A 199 6.61 -25.70 -5.40
C PRO A 199 5.92 -25.72 -6.76
N VAL A 200 5.63 -26.92 -7.27
CA VAL A 200 4.91 -27.08 -8.53
C VAL A 200 3.40 -26.89 -8.29
N VAL A 201 2.93 -25.70 -8.66
CA VAL A 201 1.52 -25.32 -8.68
C VAL A 201 1.14 -24.96 -10.11
N ASN A 202 -0.01 -25.43 -10.57
CA ASN A 202 -0.51 -25.13 -11.91
C ASN A 202 -1.94 -24.59 -11.83
N ALA A 203 -2.26 -23.62 -12.68
CA ALA A 203 -3.61 -23.13 -12.88
C ALA A 203 -4.49 -24.25 -13.45
N ASP A 204 -5.66 -24.47 -12.83
CA ASP A 204 -6.72 -25.27 -13.40
C ASP A 204 -7.40 -24.44 -14.51
N HIS A 205 -7.62 -25.02 -15.69
CA HIS A 205 -8.00 -24.30 -16.92
C HIS A 205 -9.36 -23.56 -16.84
N THR A 206 -10.07 -23.66 -15.72
CA THR A 206 -11.36 -23.00 -15.47
C THR A 206 -11.20 -21.77 -14.57
N GLY A 207 -11.01 -20.60 -15.20
CA GLY A 207 -11.12 -19.30 -14.51
C GLY A 207 -9.87 -18.82 -13.76
N ALA A 208 -8.76 -19.56 -13.81
CA ALA A 208 -7.45 -19.07 -13.39
C ALA A 208 -6.68 -18.47 -14.58
N ASN A 209 -6.02 -17.33 -14.34
CA ASN A 209 -5.23 -16.60 -15.32
C ASN A 209 -3.76 -16.57 -14.85
N PRO A 210 -2.88 -17.42 -15.41
CA PRO A 210 -1.46 -17.38 -15.11
C PRO A 210 -0.81 -16.17 -15.78
N HIS A 211 -0.06 -15.39 -14.99
CA HIS A 211 0.66 -14.19 -15.43
C HIS A 211 2.16 -14.42 -15.56
N ALA A 212 2.69 -15.40 -14.84
CA ALA A 212 4.06 -15.86 -14.99
C ALA A 212 4.10 -17.37 -14.79
N SER A 213 4.63 -18.08 -15.78
CA SER A 213 4.87 -19.53 -15.73
C SER A 213 6.34 -19.82 -15.98
N LEU A 214 6.83 -20.95 -15.51
CA LEU A 214 8.20 -21.40 -15.76
C LEU A 214 8.21 -22.61 -16.69
N ILE A 215 9.08 -22.57 -17.69
CA ILE A 215 9.34 -23.67 -18.63
C ILE A 215 10.79 -24.13 -18.51
N ASN A 216 11.04 -25.40 -18.83
CA ASN A 216 12.39 -25.94 -19.00
C ASN A 216 12.95 -25.66 -20.42
N ALA A 217 14.18 -26.12 -20.67
CA ALA A 217 14.83 -26.01 -21.98
C ALA A 217 14.02 -26.70 -23.11
N GLN A 218 13.19 -27.69 -22.80
CA GLN A 218 12.32 -28.42 -23.73
C GLN A 218 10.98 -27.71 -23.98
N GLN A 219 10.79 -26.49 -23.46
CA GLN A 219 9.54 -25.71 -23.55
C GLN A 219 8.35 -26.36 -22.81
N GLU A 220 8.60 -27.30 -21.90
CA GLU A 220 7.56 -27.90 -21.08
C GLU A 220 7.27 -26.98 -19.89
N LYS A 221 6.00 -26.62 -19.69
CA LYS A 221 5.57 -25.82 -18.55
C LYS A 221 5.66 -26.66 -17.28
N LEU A 222 6.42 -26.17 -16.30
CA LEU A 222 6.60 -26.81 -15.00
C LEU A 222 5.58 -26.29 -13.98
N ALA A 223 5.46 -24.97 -13.83
CA ALA A 223 4.59 -24.36 -12.83
C ALA A 223 4.12 -22.96 -13.26
N ASP A 224 3.00 -22.53 -12.69
CA ASP A 224 2.51 -21.16 -12.71
C ASP A 224 2.86 -20.50 -11.36
N VAL A 225 3.73 -19.48 -11.40
CA VAL A 225 4.30 -18.84 -10.21
C VAL A 225 3.60 -17.54 -9.83
N VAL A 226 2.83 -16.95 -10.75
CA VAL A 226 1.94 -15.81 -10.47
C VAL A 226 0.61 -16.08 -11.18
N VAL A 227 -0.49 -16.11 -10.43
CA VAL A 227 -1.83 -16.42 -10.94
C VAL A 227 -2.86 -15.52 -10.27
N THR A 228 -3.87 -15.09 -11.01
CA THR A 228 -5.11 -14.52 -10.45
C THR A 228 -6.31 -15.32 -10.91
N SER A 229 -7.36 -15.41 -10.09
CA SER A 229 -8.59 -16.13 -10.43
C SER A 229 -9.82 -15.44 -9.85
N SER A 230 -11.00 -16.07 -10.00
CA SER A 230 -12.21 -15.66 -9.29
C SER A 230 -12.09 -15.83 -7.77
N GLY A 231 -11.31 -16.82 -7.31
CA GLY A 231 -11.05 -17.10 -5.89
C GLY A 231 -10.01 -16.20 -5.23
N GLY A 232 -9.21 -15.46 -6.03
CA GLY A 232 -8.25 -14.49 -5.53
C GLY A 232 -6.94 -14.47 -6.32
N GLY A 233 -5.81 -14.68 -5.66
CA GLY A 233 -4.51 -14.66 -6.31
C GLY A 233 -3.45 -15.49 -5.60
N TYR A 234 -2.44 -15.91 -6.35
CA TYR A 234 -1.31 -16.69 -5.87
C TYR A 234 0.00 -16.11 -6.40
N VAL A 235 0.97 -15.99 -5.51
CA VAL A 235 2.36 -15.67 -5.84
C VAL A 235 3.27 -16.65 -5.11
N ALA A 236 4.01 -17.45 -5.88
CA ALA A 236 4.92 -18.44 -5.34
C ALA A 236 6.03 -17.82 -4.46
N PRO A 237 6.59 -18.61 -3.52
CA PRO A 237 7.75 -18.20 -2.73
C PRO A 237 8.86 -17.60 -3.59
N GLY A 238 9.31 -16.40 -3.23
CA GLY A 238 10.39 -15.70 -3.96
C GLY A 238 9.98 -15.01 -5.27
N PHE A 239 8.72 -15.09 -5.71
CA PHE A 239 8.25 -14.44 -6.95
C PHE A 239 7.45 -13.16 -6.71
N SER A 240 7.36 -12.65 -5.49
CA SER A 240 6.79 -11.31 -5.25
C SER A 240 7.83 -10.21 -5.47
N ARG A 241 9.05 -10.46 -5.02
CA ARG A 241 10.15 -9.49 -4.97
C ARG A 241 11.50 -10.15 -5.26
N ILE A 242 12.44 -9.36 -5.73
CA ILE A 242 13.84 -9.70 -5.99
C ILE A 242 14.71 -9.03 -4.93
N PHE A 243 15.47 -9.85 -4.20
CA PHE A 243 16.50 -9.38 -3.26
C PHE A 243 17.85 -9.40 -3.97
N THR A 244 18.65 -8.35 -3.80
CA THR A 244 20.00 -8.29 -4.38
C THR A 244 21.04 -8.00 -3.31
N PRO A 245 22.22 -8.65 -3.34
CA PRO A 245 23.27 -8.41 -2.34
C PRO A 245 23.73 -6.95 -2.23
N GLN A 246 23.58 -6.16 -3.31
CA GLN A 246 24.01 -4.77 -3.38
C GLN A 246 22.98 -3.75 -2.87
N SER A 247 21.75 -4.19 -2.55
CA SER A 247 20.66 -3.30 -2.11
C SER A 247 20.04 -3.84 -0.83
N GLU A 248 19.94 -3.00 0.19
CA GLU A 248 19.19 -3.31 1.41
C GLU A 248 17.67 -3.33 1.18
N ARG A 249 17.20 -2.79 0.05
CA ARG A 249 15.79 -2.77 -0.33
C ARG A 249 15.51 -3.79 -1.44
N PRO A 250 14.49 -4.64 -1.29
CA PRO A 250 14.07 -5.53 -2.36
C PRO A 250 13.37 -4.73 -3.48
N TYR A 251 13.39 -5.28 -4.69
CA TYR A 251 12.68 -4.77 -5.86
C TYR A 251 11.41 -5.60 -6.11
N TRP A 252 10.32 -4.97 -6.50
CA TRP A 252 9.12 -5.67 -6.94
C TRP A 252 9.34 -6.41 -8.27
N PHE A 253 9.09 -7.72 -8.27
CA PHE A 253 9.00 -8.49 -9.51
C PHE A 253 7.62 -8.30 -10.16
N ILE A 254 6.56 -8.33 -9.34
CA ILE A 254 5.19 -8.04 -9.77
C ILE A 254 4.86 -6.56 -9.55
N ASP A 255 4.09 -5.91 -10.41
CA ASP A 255 3.44 -4.63 -10.08
C ASP A 255 2.35 -4.94 -9.04
N PRO A 256 2.53 -4.52 -7.78
CA PRO A 256 1.59 -4.87 -6.72
C PRO A 256 0.24 -4.20 -6.91
N PHE A 257 0.18 -3.04 -7.58
CA PHE A 257 -1.07 -2.33 -7.83
C PHE A 257 -1.95 -3.11 -8.81
N GLN A 258 -1.37 -3.56 -9.92
CA GLN A 258 -2.10 -4.36 -10.90
C GLN A 258 -2.47 -5.74 -10.35
N PHE A 259 -1.55 -6.40 -9.64
CA PHE A 259 -1.81 -7.70 -9.04
C PHE A 259 -2.97 -7.64 -8.04
N PHE A 260 -2.92 -6.75 -7.04
CA PHE A 260 -3.99 -6.66 -6.04
C PHE A 260 -5.31 -6.19 -6.64
N LYS A 261 -5.28 -5.30 -7.63
CA LYS A 261 -6.49 -4.88 -8.37
C LYS A 261 -7.18 -6.07 -9.02
N GLN A 262 -6.43 -6.95 -9.68
CA GLN A 262 -6.98 -8.15 -10.32
C GLN A 262 -7.38 -9.22 -9.30
N ALA A 263 -6.50 -9.51 -8.34
CA ALA A 263 -6.71 -10.56 -7.34
C ALA A 263 -7.95 -10.29 -6.47
N PHE A 264 -8.19 -9.03 -6.07
CA PHE A 264 -9.38 -8.62 -5.31
C PHE A 264 -10.57 -8.16 -6.18
N ALA A 265 -10.46 -8.29 -7.51
CA ALA A 265 -11.44 -7.81 -8.51
C ALA A 265 -11.97 -6.40 -8.22
N LEU A 266 -11.03 -5.46 -8.04
CA LEU A 266 -11.37 -4.07 -7.79
C LEU A 266 -11.90 -3.44 -9.08
N LYS A 267 -13.18 -3.05 -9.04
CA LYS A 267 -13.78 -2.17 -10.03
C LYS A 267 -13.40 -0.71 -9.71
N PRO A 268 -13.50 0.23 -10.66
CA PRO A 268 -13.36 1.64 -10.33
C PRO A 268 -14.37 2.05 -9.25
N PHE A 269 -13.91 2.67 -8.17
CA PHE A 269 -14.75 3.21 -7.09
C PHE A 269 -14.10 4.48 -6.50
N PRO A 270 -14.84 5.30 -5.72
CA PRO A 270 -14.28 6.49 -5.09
C PRO A 270 -13.18 6.14 -4.06
N ILE A 271 -11.97 6.58 -4.35
CA ILE A 271 -10.80 6.45 -3.46
C ILE A 271 -10.55 7.82 -2.82
N PRO A 272 -10.44 7.92 -1.48
CA PRO A 272 -9.97 9.12 -0.81
C PRO A 272 -8.61 9.52 -1.37
N ASP A 273 -8.53 10.70 -1.97
CA ASP A 273 -7.28 11.26 -2.46
C ASP A 273 -6.75 12.24 -1.41
N THR A 274 -5.67 11.87 -0.74
CA THR A 274 -4.99 12.72 0.25
C THR A 274 -4.05 13.74 -0.41
N THR A 275 -3.92 13.71 -1.74
CA THR A 275 -2.99 14.53 -2.51
C THR A 275 -3.67 15.60 -3.35
N THR A 276 -5.01 15.67 -3.37
CA THR A 276 -5.78 16.65 -4.14
C THR A 276 -6.87 17.30 -3.28
N LEU A 277 -6.93 18.64 -3.31
CA LEU A 277 -8.02 19.42 -2.72
C LEU A 277 -8.64 20.31 -3.81
N ALA A 278 -9.96 20.23 -3.99
CA ALA A 278 -10.70 21.02 -4.98
C ALA A 278 -10.10 20.97 -6.41
N GLY A 279 -9.66 19.78 -6.84
CA GLY A 279 -9.07 19.56 -8.17
C GLY A 279 -7.64 20.09 -8.34
N ARG A 280 -7.00 20.56 -7.26
CA ARG A 280 -5.60 21.01 -7.25
C ARG A 280 -4.76 20.04 -6.43
N ARG A 281 -3.58 19.69 -6.95
CA ARG A 281 -2.61 18.89 -6.20
C ARG A 281 -2.11 19.70 -5.01
N ILE A 282 -2.11 19.07 -3.86
CA ILE A 282 -1.55 19.62 -2.62
C ILE A 282 -0.04 19.45 -2.70
N TYR A 283 0.68 20.54 -2.52
CA TYR A 283 2.11 20.52 -2.24
C TYR A 283 2.29 20.54 -0.73
N TYR A 284 3.10 19.63 -0.20
CA TYR A 284 3.53 19.61 1.19
C TYR A 284 5.04 19.34 1.23
N SER A 285 5.74 20.09 2.08
CA SER A 285 7.16 19.94 2.33
C SER A 285 7.39 20.02 3.82
N HIS A 286 8.02 19.00 4.37
CA HIS A 286 8.29 18.91 5.80
C HIS A 286 9.71 18.42 6.03
N ILE A 287 10.40 19.06 6.98
CA ILE A 287 11.70 18.63 7.49
C ILE A 287 11.49 18.35 8.99
N ASP A 288 11.78 17.11 9.39
CA ASP A 288 11.71 16.70 10.79
C ASP A 288 12.85 17.31 11.61
N GLY A 289 12.79 17.12 12.93
CA GLY A 289 13.72 17.75 13.86
C GLY A 289 15.01 16.99 14.07
N ASP A 290 15.12 15.81 13.49
CA ASP A 290 16.14 14.84 13.86
C ASP A 290 17.52 15.34 13.45
N GLY A 291 18.42 15.36 14.42
CA GLY A 291 19.81 15.74 14.18
C GLY A 291 19.98 17.21 13.85
N TRP A 292 19.14 18.10 14.40
CA TRP A 292 19.29 19.55 14.29
C TRP A 292 20.73 19.99 14.50
N ARG A 293 21.37 19.53 15.58
CA ARG A 293 22.77 19.85 15.94
C ARG A 293 23.79 18.81 15.46
N ASN A 294 23.38 17.80 14.69
CA ASN A 294 24.32 16.78 14.22
C ASN A 294 25.33 17.43 13.28
N GLN A 295 26.61 17.11 13.46
CA GLN A 295 27.62 17.50 12.48
C GLN A 295 27.33 16.84 11.14
N THR A 296 27.28 17.65 10.09
CA THR A 296 27.06 17.17 8.74
C THR A 296 28.19 16.23 8.30
N ARG A 297 27.82 15.15 7.62
CA ARG A 297 28.77 14.22 6.99
C ARG A 297 29.01 14.53 5.51
N ILE A 298 28.42 15.61 4.99
CA ILE A 298 28.59 16.01 3.60
C ILE A 298 30.05 16.47 3.39
N PRO A 299 30.80 15.86 2.45
CA PRO A 299 32.23 16.16 2.28
C PRO A 299 32.56 17.63 2.04
N ALA A 300 31.66 18.41 1.43
CA ALA A 300 31.85 19.83 1.16
C ALA A 300 31.89 20.72 2.42
N TYR A 301 31.32 20.24 3.54
CA TYR A 301 31.18 21.00 4.80
C TYR A 301 32.00 20.38 5.95
N LYS A 302 32.66 19.26 5.72
CA LYS A 302 33.33 18.44 6.75
C LYS A 302 34.37 19.20 7.58
N ASP A 303 35.02 20.21 7.01
CA ASP A 303 36.09 20.97 7.67
C ASP A 303 35.58 22.17 8.47
N ARG A 304 34.25 22.40 8.50
CA ARG A 304 33.63 23.61 9.07
C ARG A 304 32.85 23.39 10.37
N SER A 305 32.83 22.16 10.92
CA SER A 305 31.99 21.79 12.07
C SER A 305 30.51 22.16 11.89
N PHE A 306 30.02 22.16 10.65
CA PHE A 306 28.67 22.57 10.29
C PHE A 306 27.60 21.62 10.84
N TYR A 307 26.50 22.16 11.33
CA TYR A 307 25.31 21.40 11.67
C TYR A 307 24.50 21.05 10.42
N SER A 308 23.77 19.93 10.49
CA SER A 308 22.82 19.53 9.44
C SER A 308 21.77 20.64 9.20
N SER A 309 21.30 21.31 10.25
CA SER A 309 20.34 22.42 10.11
C SER A 309 20.93 23.65 9.40
N GLU A 310 22.25 23.89 9.48
CA GLU A 310 22.90 24.97 8.71
C GLU A 310 22.93 24.62 7.22
N VAL A 311 23.21 23.36 6.89
CA VAL A 311 23.11 22.88 5.51
C VAL A 311 21.68 23.03 4.99
N ILE A 312 20.66 22.67 5.80
CA ILE A 312 19.25 22.85 5.42
C ILE A 312 18.95 24.33 5.14
N LEU A 313 19.40 25.25 6.00
CA LEU A 313 19.24 26.68 5.76
C LEU A 313 19.89 27.13 4.44
N GLU A 314 21.17 26.81 4.23
CA GLU A 314 21.94 27.28 3.06
C GLU A 314 21.50 26.62 1.74
N GLU A 315 21.28 25.31 1.75
CA GLU A 315 21.12 24.51 0.52
C GLU A 315 19.66 24.30 0.14
N ILE A 316 18.73 24.46 1.09
CA ILE A 316 17.29 24.24 0.85
C ILE A 316 16.53 25.55 1.04
N LEU A 317 16.54 26.12 2.25
CA LEU A 317 15.60 27.20 2.59
C LEU A 317 15.96 28.52 1.91
N LEU A 318 17.24 28.87 1.83
CA LEU A 318 17.67 30.10 1.15
C LEU A 318 17.68 29.95 -0.38
N LYS A 319 17.89 28.75 -0.91
CA LYS A 319 17.91 28.49 -2.37
C LYS A 319 16.53 28.40 -2.99
N TYR A 320 15.54 27.94 -2.23
CA TYR A 320 14.17 27.74 -2.72
C TYR A 320 13.15 28.55 -1.89
N PRO A 321 13.25 29.89 -1.90
CA PRO A 321 12.38 30.75 -1.09
C PRO A 321 10.93 30.80 -1.57
N ASP A 322 10.65 30.26 -2.76
CA ASP A 322 9.32 30.16 -3.36
C ASP A 322 8.57 28.88 -2.95
N LEU A 323 9.24 27.94 -2.27
CA LEU A 323 8.66 26.69 -1.80
C LEU A 323 8.33 26.78 -0.30
N PRO A 324 7.06 26.70 0.12
CA PRO A 324 6.73 26.70 1.54
C PRO A 324 7.23 25.41 2.21
N VAL A 325 7.92 25.52 3.34
CA VAL A 325 8.47 24.38 4.08
C VAL A 325 8.07 24.44 5.54
N THR A 326 7.53 23.34 6.06
CA THR A 326 7.26 23.18 7.48
C THR A 326 8.47 22.54 8.16
N ILE A 327 9.02 23.14 9.22
CA ILE A 327 10.20 22.63 9.93
C ILE A 327 9.91 22.47 11.41
N ALA A 328 10.28 21.32 11.96
CA ALA A 328 9.96 20.96 13.35
C ALA A 328 11.22 20.56 14.13
N PRO A 329 11.94 21.45 14.81
CA PRO A 329 13.05 21.05 15.67
C PRO A 329 12.56 20.20 16.85
N VAL A 330 13.41 19.30 17.36
CA VAL A 330 13.24 18.72 18.70
C VAL A 330 13.42 19.85 19.71
N ALA A 331 12.43 20.11 20.56
CA ALA A 331 12.53 21.29 21.45
C ALA A 331 13.73 21.20 22.41
N GLY A 332 14.07 20.00 22.89
CA GLY A 332 15.27 19.76 23.72
C GLY A 332 16.61 20.03 23.02
N ASP A 333 16.65 20.08 21.69
CA ASP A 333 17.83 20.52 20.93
C ASP A 333 17.98 22.05 20.87
N LEU A 334 16.97 22.79 21.33
CA LEU A 334 16.97 24.24 21.44
C LEU A 334 16.92 24.71 22.90
N ASP A 335 16.54 23.86 23.85
CA ASP A 335 16.47 24.19 25.27
C ASP A 335 17.84 24.07 25.94
N GLU A 336 18.34 25.18 26.48
CA GLU A 336 19.64 25.28 27.18
C GLU A 336 19.72 24.42 28.45
N ASN A 337 18.58 24.04 29.05
CA ASN A 337 18.56 23.10 30.19
C ASN A 337 18.75 21.64 29.76
N TRP A 338 18.75 21.39 28.45
CA TRP A 338 18.92 20.07 27.84
C TRP A 338 20.15 20.08 26.96
N HIS A 339 19.98 20.07 25.64
CA HIS A 339 21.09 20.02 24.69
C HIS A 339 21.17 21.25 23.78
N GLY A 340 20.32 22.24 24.02
CA GLY A 340 20.35 23.52 23.33
C GLY A 340 21.66 24.26 23.52
N THR A 341 22.15 24.86 22.44
CA THR A 341 23.30 25.77 22.45
C THR A 341 22.87 27.12 21.90
N GLU A 342 23.58 28.19 22.28
CA GLU A 342 23.33 29.53 21.74
C GLU A 342 23.34 29.54 20.20
N HIS A 343 24.24 28.76 19.60
CA HIS A 343 24.34 28.58 18.15
C HIS A 343 23.08 27.91 17.57
N ALA A 344 22.61 26.81 18.17
CA ALA A 344 21.40 26.11 17.71
C ALA A 344 20.15 26.99 17.80
N VAL A 345 20.01 27.77 18.89
CA VAL A 345 18.91 28.72 19.09
C VAL A 345 18.98 29.87 18.09
N THR A 346 20.17 30.41 17.84
CA THR A 346 20.37 31.49 16.86
C THR A 346 19.98 31.04 15.46
N LEU A 347 20.42 29.84 15.07
CA LEU A 347 20.07 29.24 13.79
C LEU A 347 18.57 28.97 13.64
N ALA A 348 17.90 28.47 14.69
CA ALA A 348 16.44 28.30 14.68
C ALA A 348 15.72 29.63 14.48
N ARG A 349 16.17 30.71 15.13
CA ARG A 349 15.62 32.05 14.92
C ARG A 349 15.84 32.56 13.50
N GLU A 350 16.97 32.26 12.88
CA GLU A 350 17.25 32.61 11.49
C GLU A 350 16.30 31.87 10.52
N ILE A 351 16.18 30.56 10.69
CA ILE A 351 15.27 29.70 9.91
C ILE A 351 13.82 30.18 10.04
N PHE A 352 13.32 30.40 11.26
CA PHE A 352 11.93 30.82 11.49
C PHE A 352 11.63 32.29 11.15
N ARG A 353 12.65 33.09 10.78
CA ARG A 353 12.43 34.43 10.20
C ARG A 353 12.12 34.39 8.71
N LEU A 354 12.37 33.26 8.04
CA LEU A 354 12.10 33.12 6.61
C LEU A 354 10.59 33.09 6.35
N PRO A 355 10.07 33.89 5.40
CA PRO A 355 8.63 34.06 5.20
C PRO A 355 7.92 32.81 4.66
N HIS A 356 8.67 31.89 4.03
CA HIS A 356 8.18 30.63 3.48
C HIS A 356 8.36 29.45 4.45
N VAL A 357 8.88 29.68 5.65
CA VAL A 357 9.05 28.65 6.67
C VAL A 357 7.91 28.71 7.69
N GLU A 358 7.23 27.58 7.87
CA GLU A 358 6.24 27.38 8.93
C GLU A 358 6.86 26.55 10.07
N ALA A 359 6.73 27.02 11.30
CA ALA A 359 7.19 26.26 12.47
C ALA A 359 6.22 25.12 12.80
N ALA A 360 6.76 23.92 13.02
CA ALA A 360 6.05 22.76 13.54
C ALA A 360 6.73 22.22 14.80
N SER A 361 6.18 21.14 15.36
CA SER A 361 6.67 20.51 16.58
C SER A 361 7.07 19.06 16.31
N HIS A 362 8.29 18.69 16.71
CA HIS A 362 8.76 17.30 16.77
C HIS A 362 8.78 16.81 18.21
N SER A 363 7.83 17.33 19.01
CA SER A 363 7.75 17.19 20.45
C SER A 363 9.01 17.71 21.18
N TYR A 364 9.11 17.42 22.48
CA TYR A 364 10.22 17.89 23.30
C TYR A 364 11.47 17.01 23.16
N SER A 365 11.30 15.73 22.85
CA SER A 365 12.38 14.74 22.68
C SER A 365 12.06 13.80 21.52
N HIS A 366 13.07 13.13 20.97
CA HIS A 366 12.86 12.10 19.94
C HIS A 366 12.80 10.70 20.58
N PRO A 367 11.61 10.05 20.67
CA PRO A 367 11.52 8.71 21.21
C PRO A 367 12.07 7.66 20.24
N LEU A 368 13.17 7.00 20.62
CA LEU A 368 13.75 5.88 19.85
C LEU A 368 13.03 4.55 20.13
N TYR A 369 12.45 4.39 21.32
CA TYR A 369 11.85 3.15 21.80
C TYR A 369 10.35 3.32 22.03
N TRP A 370 9.56 3.30 20.95
CA TRP A 370 8.11 3.46 21.01
C TRP A 370 7.38 2.38 21.82
N ASP A 371 7.90 1.14 21.83
CA ASP A 371 7.30 0.02 22.58
C ASP A 371 7.23 0.27 24.10
N PHE A 372 8.14 1.10 24.66
CA PHE A 372 8.11 1.49 26.06
C PHE A 372 6.75 2.12 26.44
N PHE A 373 6.17 2.90 25.52
CA PHE A 373 4.93 3.65 25.78
C PHE A 373 3.65 2.81 25.62
N LYS A 374 3.74 1.56 25.15
CA LYS A 374 2.57 0.69 24.92
C LYS A 374 1.78 0.42 26.20
N ASN A 375 2.48 0.23 27.32
CA ASN A 375 1.90 0.02 28.66
C ASN A 375 2.49 1.04 29.64
N TYR A 376 2.55 2.30 29.22
CA TYR A 376 3.18 3.35 29.99
C TYR A 376 2.62 3.47 31.41
N SER A 377 3.52 3.64 32.38
CA SER A 377 3.18 4.16 33.70
C SER A 377 4.28 5.10 34.20
N PRO A 378 3.93 6.15 34.97
CA PRO A 378 4.93 7.05 35.53
C PRO A 378 6.00 6.34 36.37
N GLN A 379 5.68 5.20 36.99
CA GLN A 379 6.62 4.40 37.77
C GLN A 379 7.69 3.74 36.91
N LEU A 380 7.35 3.32 35.69
CA LEU A 380 8.32 2.76 34.74
C LEU A 380 9.29 3.85 34.24
N GLU A 381 8.77 5.06 34.02
CA GLU A 381 9.56 6.21 33.59
C GLU A 381 10.46 6.76 34.70
N ALA A 382 10.08 6.62 35.97
CA ALA A 382 10.85 7.10 37.11
C ALA A 382 12.33 6.63 37.10
N ASN A 383 12.59 5.42 36.59
CA ASN A 383 13.94 4.86 36.46
C ASN A 383 14.82 5.60 35.43
N PHE A 384 14.22 6.34 34.50
CA PHE A 384 14.91 7.07 33.44
C PHE A 384 15.03 8.57 33.73
N LEU A 385 14.31 9.10 34.73
CA LEU A 385 14.36 10.52 35.09
C LEU A 385 15.78 10.99 35.49
N GLU A 386 16.62 10.10 36.01
CA GLU A 386 18.03 10.41 36.31
C GLU A 386 18.89 10.53 35.03
N VAL A 387 18.52 9.83 33.96
CA VAL A 387 19.22 9.84 32.66
C VAL A 387 18.78 11.02 31.79
N TYR A 388 17.56 11.51 31.96
CA TYR A 388 17.02 12.64 31.21
C TYR A 388 17.64 13.99 31.59
N LYS A 389 18.28 14.10 32.76
CA LYS A 389 19.03 15.29 33.11
C LYS A 389 20.29 15.28 32.25
N ALA A 390 20.38 16.22 31.31
CA ALA A 390 21.65 16.54 30.68
C ALA A 390 22.70 16.66 31.78
N ASP A 391 23.84 15.97 31.63
CA ASP A 391 24.97 16.01 32.56
C ASP A 391 25.16 17.46 33.02
N GLN A 392 24.77 17.76 34.26
CA GLN A 392 25.12 18.99 34.96
C GLN A 392 26.58 18.84 35.40
N GLY A 393 27.47 18.59 34.43
CA GLY A 393 28.90 18.53 34.60
C GLY A 393 29.52 19.86 34.14
N PRO A 394 30.47 20.41 34.91
CA PRO A 394 31.08 21.72 34.62
C PRO A 394 31.84 21.79 33.30
#